data_AF-A0A2M7T219-F1
#
_entry.id   AF-A0A2M7T219-F1
#
_cell.length_a   1.000
_cell.length_b   1.000
_cell.length_c   1.000
_cell.angle_alpha   90.00
_cell.angle_beta   90.00
_cell.angle_gamma   90.00
#
_symmetry.space_group_name_H-M   'P 1'
#
loop_
_entity.id
_entity.type
_entity.pdbx_description
1 polymer ?
#
loop_
_entity_poly.entity_id
_entity_poly.type
_entity_poly.pdbx_seq_one_letter_code
_entity_poly.pdbx_strand_id
1 'polypeptide(L)'
;MYHIAGRVKNGSVYLFESDHKRAYSDRGIRKMLSKYTKESGITRSISPHKLRHFLFTWLKKEGLDDALIQPFSGHKSRQSLEIYSTLSLADAQENYEALIKNFPI
;
A
#
# COMPACT_ATOMS: atom_id res chain seq x y z
N MET A 1 12.13 -10.92 -11.72
CA MET A 1 13.17 -9.96 -12.17
C MET A 1 12.61 -8.55 -11.99
N TYR A 2 13.10 -7.80 -11.00
CA TYR A 2 12.47 -6.57 -10.52
C TYR A 2 12.41 -5.49 -11.62
N HIS A 3 11.19 -5.14 -12.03
CA HIS A 3 10.86 -4.13 -13.06
C HIS A 3 11.48 -2.73 -12.77
N ILE A 4 11.96 -2.53 -11.55
CA ILE A 4 12.54 -1.31 -11.00
C ILE A 4 13.98 -1.08 -11.51
N ALA A 5 14.78 -2.13 -11.66
CA ALA A 5 16.20 -2.00 -12.02
C ALA A 5 16.42 -1.41 -13.42
N GLY A 6 15.50 -1.69 -14.36
CA GLY A 6 15.52 -1.12 -15.71
C GLY A 6 15.11 0.36 -15.76
N ARG A 7 14.32 0.84 -14.80
CA ARG A 7 13.82 2.24 -14.81
C ARG A 7 14.83 3.25 -14.33
N VAL A 8 15.64 2.89 -13.33
CA VAL A 8 16.75 3.75 -12.85
C VAL A 8 17.78 3.99 -13.95
N LYS A 9 18.08 2.96 -14.77
CA LYS A 9 18.95 3.10 -15.95
C LYS A 9 18.44 4.06 -17.01
N ASN A 10 17.12 4.29 -17.09
CA ASN A 10 16.48 5.15 -18.09
C ASN A 10 16.26 6.59 -17.62
N GLY A 11 16.85 7.00 -16.48
CA GLY A 11 16.72 8.36 -15.94
C GLY A 11 15.35 8.68 -15.35
N SER A 12 14.55 7.66 -15.02
CA SER A 12 13.26 7.82 -14.36
C SER A 12 13.46 8.28 -12.92
N VAL A 13 12.78 9.36 -12.52
CA VAL A 13 12.91 9.98 -11.19
C VAL A 13 11.91 9.37 -10.21
N TYR A 14 10.80 8.80 -10.71
CA TYR A 14 9.74 8.24 -9.87
C TYR A 14 9.52 6.76 -10.17
N LEU A 15 9.20 5.97 -9.14
CA LEU A 15 8.84 4.55 -9.31
C LEU A 15 7.62 4.37 -10.24
N PHE A 16 6.64 5.24 -10.07
CA PHE A 16 5.44 5.35 -10.91
C PHE A 16 5.39 6.73 -11.55
N GLU A 17 5.42 6.77 -12.88
CA GLU A 17 5.34 7.99 -13.67
C GLU A 17 4.06 8.01 -14.47
N SER A 18 3.48 9.21 -14.59
CA SER A 18 2.47 9.50 -15.60
C SER A 18 3.09 9.55 -16.99
N ASP A 19 2.25 9.58 -18.03
CA ASP A 19 2.66 9.71 -19.44
C ASP A 19 3.56 10.94 -19.70
N HIS A 20 3.52 11.94 -18.81
CA HIS A 20 4.33 13.15 -18.88
C HIS A 20 5.66 13.04 -18.11
N LYS A 21 6.08 11.84 -17.69
CA LYS A 21 7.29 11.57 -16.87
C LYS A 21 7.31 12.35 -15.54
N ARG A 22 6.13 12.58 -14.97
CA ARG A 22 5.94 13.24 -13.66
C ARG A 22 5.29 12.27 -12.69
N ALA A 23 5.51 12.48 -11.40
CA ALA A 23 4.76 11.81 -10.35
C ALA A 23 3.25 11.91 -10.60
N TYR A 24 2.52 10.84 -10.30
CA TYR A 24 1.07 10.89 -10.32
C TYR A 24 0.55 11.88 -9.28
N SER A 25 -0.42 12.68 -9.66
CA SER A 25 -1.20 13.47 -8.71
C SER A 25 -2.23 12.59 -8.01
N ASP A 26 -2.64 12.98 -6.80
CA ASP A 26 -3.72 12.33 -6.07
C ASP A 26 -5.00 12.18 -6.90
N ARG A 27 -5.33 13.23 -7.67
CA ARG A 27 -6.47 13.22 -8.58
C ARG A 27 -6.29 12.19 -9.69
N GLY A 28 -5.09 12.05 -10.22
CA GLY A 28 -4.73 11.05 -11.21
C GLY A 28 -4.92 9.64 -10.68
N ILE A 29 -4.38 9.34 -9.49
CA ILE A 29 -4.55 8.04 -8.82
C ILE A 29 -6.03 7.73 -8.59
N ARG A 30 -6.82 8.69 -8.07
CA ARG A 30 -8.26 8.52 -7.85
C ARG A 30 -9.02 8.23 -9.15
N LYS A 31 -8.66 8.92 -10.25
CA LYS A 31 -9.28 8.71 -11.56
C LYS A 31 -8.97 7.31 -12.10
N MET A 32 -7.71 6.87 -12.00
CA MET A 32 -7.31 5.51 -12.39
C MET A 32 -8.05 4.46 -11.59
N LEU A 33 -8.08 4.59 -10.26
CA LEU A 33 -8.78 3.66 -9.39
C LEU A 33 -10.28 3.59 -9.72
N SER A 34 -10.92 4.74 -9.96
CA SER A 34 -12.33 4.79 -10.36
C SER A 34 -12.58 4.12 -11.71
N LYS A 35 -11.67 4.28 -12.69
CA LYS A 35 -11.76 3.60 -13.99
C LYS A 35 -11.75 2.08 -13.80
N TYR A 36 -10.75 1.55 -13.12
CA TYR A 36 -10.61 0.11 -12.94
C TYR A 36 -11.70 -0.50 -12.07
N THR A 37 -12.20 0.23 -11.07
CA THR A 37 -13.36 -0.20 -10.26
C THR A 37 -14.61 -0.40 -11.12
N LYS A 38 -14.83 0.47 -12.11
CA LYS A 38 -15.96 0.34 -13.04
C LYS A 38 -15.76 -0.84 -13.99
N GLU A 39 -14.55 -1.00 -14.52
CA GLU A 39 -14.20 -2.10 -15.43
C GLU A 39 -14.32 -3.47 -14.74
N SER A 40 -14.06 -3.55 -13.44
CA SER A 40 -14.21 -4.78 -12.65
C SER A 40 -15.66 -5.06 -12.21
N GLY A 41 -16.65 -4.30 -12.68
CA GLY A 41 -18.07 -4.47 -12.33
C GLY A 41 -18.42 -4.09 -10.88
N ILE A 42 -17.50 -3.45 -10.15
CA ILE A 42 -17.76 -3.03 -8.77
C ILE A 42 -18.62 -1.76 -8.80
N THR A 43 -19.87 -1.89 -8.35
CA THR A 43 -20.85 -0.78 -8.33
C THR A 43 -20.54 0.28 -7.27
N ARG A 44 -19.76 -0.08 -6.25
CA ARG A 44 -19.36 0.83 -5.16
C ARG A 44 -18.13 1.64 -5.56
N SER A 45 -18.16 2.94 -5.29
CA SER A 45 -16.97 3.79 -5.45
C SER A 45 -15.87 3.42 -4.44
N ILE A 46 -14.75 2.93 -4.97
CA ILE A 46 -13.51 2.64 -4.21
C ILE A 46 -12.57 3.85 -4.33
N SER A 47 -12.15 4.38 -3.18
CA SER A 47 -11.11 5.40 -3.07
C SER A 47 -9.83 4.81 -2.50
N PRO A 48 -8.66 5.46 -2.65
CA PRO A 48 -7.41 4.97 -2.05
C PRO A 48 -7.52 4.76 -0.54
N HIS A 49 -8.27 5.62 0.16
CA HIS A 49 -8.49 5.50 1.60
C HIS A 49 -9.38 4.29 1.94
N LYS A 50 -10.45 4.03 1.17
CA LYS A 50 -11.29 2.84 1.35
C LYS A 50 -10.52 1.55 1.07
N LEU A 51 -9.67 1.55 0.05
CA LEU A 51 -8.81 0.42 -0.28
C LEU A 51 -7.83 0.11 0.87
N ARG A 52 -7.19 1.15 1.43
CA ARG A 52 -6.33 1.03 2.62
C ARG A 52 -7.09 0.47 3.81
N HIS A 53 -8.29 0.98 4.08
CA HIS A 53 -9.10 0.51 5.20
C HIS A 53 -9.53 -0.96 5.02
N PHE A 54 -9.89 -1.35 3.80
CA PHE A 54 -10.19 -2.75 3.47
C PHE A 54 -8.98 -3.64 3.73
N LEU A 55 -7.79 -3.25 3.25
CA LEU A 55 -6.55 -4.00 3.47
C LEU A 55 -6.27 -4.19 4.97
N PHE A 56 -6.34 -3.14 5.78
CA PHE A 56 -6.09 -3.24 7.22
C PHE A 56 -7.13 -4.09 7.95
N THR A 57 -8.40 -3.93 7.58
CA THR A 57 -9.48 -4.75 8.13
C THR A 57 -9.28 -6.22 7.78
N TRP A 58 -8.84 -6.51 6.56
CA TRP A 58 -8.55 -7.88 6.12
C TRP A 58 -7.34 -8.46 6.84
N LEU A 59 -6.21 -7.73 6.91
CA LEU A 59 -5.02 -8.19 7.65
C LEU A 59 -5.33 -8.50 9.11
N LYS A 60 -6.17 -7.67 9.74
CA LYS A 60 -6.64 -7.91 11.11
C LYS A 60 -7.49 -9.19 11.22
N LYS A 61 -8.34 -9.46 10.23
CA LYS A 61 -9.16 -10.70 10.18
C LYS A 61 -8.30 -11.94 10.01
N GLU A 62 -7.18 -11.84 9.30
CA GLU A 62 -6.21 -12.92 9.15
C GLU A 62 -5.31 -13.11 10.39
N GLY A 63 -5.55 -12.35 11.46
CA GLY A 63 -4.86 -12.51 12.74
C GLY A 63 -3.61 -11.66 12.92
N LEU A 64 -3.36 -10.69 12.03
CA LEU A 64 -2.26 -9.74 12.23
C LEU A 64 -2.63 -8.76 13.36
N ASP A 65 -1.78 -8.66 14.37
CA ASP A 65 -1.96 -7.75 15.50
C ASP A 65 -2.01 -6.28 15.03
N ASP A 66 -2.88 -5.49 15.65
CA ASP A 66 -3.00 -4.05 15.42
C ASP A 66 -1.65 -3.34 15.60
N ALA A 67 -0.82 -3.82 16.54
CA ALA A 67 0.53 -3.32 16.77
C ALA A 67 1.45 -3.49 15.54
N LEU A 68 1.26 -4.57 14.75
CA LEU A 68 2.04 -4.86 13.55
C LEU A 68 1.47 -4.15 12.31
N ILE A 69 0.21 -3.72 12.31
CA ILE A 69 -0.44 -2.96 11.22
C ILE A 69 -0.05 -1.47 11.26
N GLN A 70 0.29 -0.97 12.45
CA GLN A 70 0.52 0.46 12.69
C GLN A 70 1.65 1.09 11.86
N PRO A 71 2.81 0.43 11.61
CA PRO A 71 3.84 0.97 10.71
C PRO A 71 3.31 1.23 9.29
N PHE A 72 2.40 0.37 8.81
CA PHE A 72 1.77 0.51 7.51
C PHE A 72 0.72 1.62 7.48
N SER A 73 0.20 2.03 8.65
CA SER A 73 -0.87 3.03 8.82
C SER A 73 -0.43 4.50 8.67
N GLY A 74 0.88 4.79 8.75
CA GLY A 74 1.44 6.10 8.40
C GLY A 74 1.19 7.24 9.40
N HIS A 75 0.86 6.93 10.66
CA HIS A 75 0.75 7.95 11.72
C HIS A 75 2.14 8.52 12.08
N LYS A 76 2.32 9.81 11.77
CA LYS A 76 3.58 10.57 11.77
C LYS A 76 4.07 11.06 13.15
N SER A 77 3.58 10.53 14.27
CA SER A 77 4.11 10.92 15.59
C SER A 77 5.39 10.13 15.88
N ARG A 78 6.53 10.83 15.95
CA ARG A 78 7.83 10.28 16.40
C ARG A 78 7.73 9.48 17.71
N GLN A 79 6.82 9.89 18.60
CA GLN A 79 6.53 9.24 19.88
C GLN A 79 5.91 7.85 19.75
N SER A 80 5.21 7.56 18.64
CA SER A 80 4.70 6.22 18.34
C SER A 80 5.85 5.34 17.86
N LEU A 81 6.67 5.82 16.93
CA LEU A 81 7.79 5.03 16.37
C LEU A 81 8.83 4.57 17.41
N GLU A 82 9.09 5.36 18.46
CA GLU A 82 10.02 4.98 19.53
C GLU A 82 9.52 3.84 20.43
N ILE A 83 8.22 3.77 20.72
CA ILE A 83 7.61 2.70 21.55
C ILE A 83 7.59 1.36 20.79
N TYR A 84 7.49 1.39 19.46
CA TYR A 84 7.35 0.18 18.64
C TYR A 84 8.66 -0.33 18.02
N SER A 85 9.76 0.43 18.12
CA SER A 85 11.12 -0.04 17.78
C SER A 85 11.53 -1.28 18.57
N THR A 86 10.93 -1.50 19.74
CA THR A 86 11.21 -2.63 20.63
C THR A 86 10.46 -3.92 20.28
N LEU A 87 9.39 -3.84 19.47
CA LEU A 87 8.64 -5.00 19.00
C LEU A 87 8.94 -5.19 17.51
N SER A 88 9.96 -6.00 17.24
CA SER A 88 10.50 -6.44 15.93
C SER A 88 9.71 -5.99 14.68
N LEU A 89 10.15 -4.90 14.05
CA LEU A 89 9.73 -4.51 12.69
C LEU A 89 9.98 -5.64 11.66
N ALA A 90 10.93 -6.53 11.93
CA ALA A 90 11.21 -7.69 11.09
C ALA A 90 10.03 -8.69 11.11
N ASP A 91 9.47 -8.97 12.29
CA ASP A 91 8.34 -9.90 12.45
C ASP A 91 7.08 -9.33 11.79
N ALA A 92 6.88 -8.00 11.85
CA ALA A 92 5.75 -7.35 11.19
C ALA A 92 5.79 -7.51 9.66
N GLN A 93 6.98 -7.33 9.07
CA GLN A 93 7.19 -7.47 7.63
C GLN A 93 7.04 -8.91 7.17
N GLU A 94 7.63 -9.88 7.88
CA GLU A 94 7.53 -11.31 7.55
C GLU A 94 6.08 -11.80 7.61
N ASN A 95 5.34 -11.45 8.66
CA ASN A 95 3.93 -11.83 8.79
C ASN A 95 3.05 -11.17 7.72
N TYR A 96 3.31 -9.90 7.39
CA TYR A 96 2.62 -9.23 6.28
C TYR A 96 2.87 -9.95 4.94
N GLU A 97 4.13 -10.28 4.64
CA GLU A 97 4.51 -10.98 3.40
C GLU A 97 3.95 -12.41 3.32
N ALA A 98 3.82 -13.09 4.45
CA ALA A 98 3.19 -14.40 4.51
C ALA A 98 1.68 -14.29 4.23
N LEU A 99 0.98 -13.36 4.89
CA LEU A 99 -0.46 -13.20 4.77
C LEU A 99 -0.87 -12.68 3.40
N ILE A 100 -0.20 -11.68 2.85
CA ILE A 100 -0.60 -11.03 1.59
C ILE A 100 -0.70 -12.01 0.40
N LYS A 101 -0.04 -13.18 0.48
CA LYS A 101 -0.16 -14.27 -0.51
C LYS A 101 -1.56 -14.89 -0.56
N ASN A 102 -2.29 -14.85 0.54
CA ASN A 102 -3.67 -15.37 0.66
C ASN A 102 -4.73 -14.29 0.37
N PHE A 103 -4.31 -13.09 -0.04
CA PHE A 103 -5.26 -12.02 -0.33
C PHE A 103 -6.22 -12.45 -1.45
N PRO A 104 -7.54 -12.31 -1.27
CA PRO A 104 -8.49 -12.70 -2.30
C PRO A 104 -8.39 -11.73 -3.49
N ILE A 105 -7.81 -12.21 -4.60
CA ILE A 105 -7.70 -11.52 -5.90
C ILE A 105 -8.70 -12.13 -6.88
#